data_AF-A0A8I0SRD1-F1
#
_entry.id   AF-A0A8I0SRD1-F1
#
_cell.length_a   1.000
_cell.length_b   1.000
_cell.length_c   1.000
_cell.angle_alpha   90.00
_cell.angle_beta   90.00
_cell.angle_gamma   90.00
#
_symmetry.space_group_name_H-M   'P 1'
#
loop_
_entity.id
_entity.type
_entity.pdbx_description
1 polymer ?
#
loop_
_entity_poly.entity_id
_entity_poly.type
_entity_poly.pdbx_seq_one_letter_code
_entity_poly.pdbx_strand_id
1 'polypeptide(L)'
;MLRMLALDVDGVLTDGVIHLDAEGHEHKRLHVTDGLGIRLLLEAGLRVGLISARRSVAKRAKELSLPFAHMAVRGEKWQCLQGELLLKGGGGAPRPVRPYAR
;
A
#
# COMPACT_ATOMS: atom_id res chain seq x y z
N MET A 1 5.34 -10.13 -19.24
CA MET A 1 4.38 -10.52 -18.18
C MET A 1 4.53 -9.57 -16.99
N LEU A 2 3.41 -9.24 -16.34
CA LEU A 2 3.38 -8.40 -15.13
C LEU A 2 3.92 -9.19 -13.93
N ARG A 3 4.74 -8.55 -13.08
CA ARG A 3 5.36 -9.21 -11.90
C ARG A 3 5.10 -8.50 -10.57
N MET A 4 4.49 -7.32 -10.61
CA MET A 4 4.25 -6.47 -9.45
C MET A 4 3.05 -5.56 -9.73
N LEU A 5 2.29 -5.26 -8.68
CA LEU A 5 1.23 -4.26 -8.69
C LEU A 5 1.38 -3.38 -7.44
N ALA A 6 1.57 -2.08 -7.63
CA ALA A 6 1.54 -1.10 -6.54
C ALA A 6 0.28 -0.25 -6.70
N LEU A 7 -0.53 -0.17 -5.64
CA LEU A 7 -1.82 0.50 -5.67
C LEU A 7 -1.78 1.76 -4.80
N ASP A 8 -2.40 2.83 -5.28
CA ASP A 8 -2.87 3.88 -4.39
C ASP A 8 -4.09 3.38 -3.60
N VAL A 9 -4.51 4.17 -2.64
CA VAL A 9 -5.67 3.89 -1.78
C VAL A 9 -6.80 4.84 -2.13
N ASP A 10 -6.56 6.14 -2.00
CA ASP A 10 -7.59 7.15 -2.14
C ASP A 10 -8.00 7.31 -3.61
N GLY A 11 -9.25 6.96 -3.92
CA GLY A 11 -9.78 6.98 -5.30
C GLY A 11 -9.41 5.75 -6.14
N VAL A 12 -8.73 4.76 -5.55
CA VAL A 12 -8.43 3.46 -6.20
C VAL A 12 -9.07 2.31 -5.44
N LEU A 13 -8.76 2.16 -4.15
CA LEU A 13 -9.36 1.17 -3.26
C LEU A 13 -10.47 1.75 -2.39
N THR A 14 -10.74 3.04 -2.55
CA THR A 14 -11.83 3.78 -1.93
C THR A 14 -12.58 4.56 -2.99
N ASP A 15 -13.74 5.08 -2.62
CA ASP A 15 -14.56 6.01 -3.42
C ASP A 15 -13.94 7.41 -3.57
N GLY A 16 -12.72 7.63 -3.08
CA GLY A 16 -12.04 8.93 -3.13
C GLY A 16 -12.55 9.95 -2.11
N VAL A 17 -13.53 9.58 -1.28
CA VAL A 17 -14.10 10.45 -0.25
C VAL A 17 -13.30 10.32 1.05
N ILE A 18 -13.12 11.45 1.73
CA ILE A 18 -12.46 11.53 3.03
C ILE A 18 -13.54 11.70 4.09
N HIS A 19 -13.75 10.66 4.90
CA HIS A 19 -14.65 10.73 6.05
C HIS A 19 -13.86 11.15 7.29
N LEU A 20 -14.33 12.20 7.95
CA LEU A 20 -13.80 12.71 9.21
C LEU A 20 -14.91 12.67 10.24
N ASP A 21 -14.61 12.20 11.46
CA ASP A 21 -15.51 12.36 12.61
C ASP A 21 -15.31 13.73 13.29
N ALA A 22 -16.08 13.98 14.35
CA ALA A 22 -16.05 15.26 15.06
C ALA A 22 -14.70 15.52 15.75
N GLU A 23 -13.96 14.46 16.06
CA GLU A 23 -12.64 14.48 16.67
C GLU A 23 -11.51 14.59 15.61
N GLY A 24 -11.86 14.53 14.32
CA GLY A 24 -10.90 14.63 13.21
C GLY A 24 -10.23 13.31 12.85
N HIS A 25 -10.70 12.16 13.35
CA HIS A 25 -10.19 10.87 12.89
C HIS A 25 -10.69 10.54 11.50
N GLU A 26 -9.79 9.97 10.70
CA GLU A 26 -10.09 9.56 9.34
C GLU A 26 -10.62 8.13 9.27
N HIS A 27 -11.78 7.98 8.65
CA HIS A 27 -12.38 6.68 8.35
C HIS A 27 -12.33 6.40 6.85
N LYS A 28 -12.12 5.13 6.48
CA LYS A 28 -12.07 4.70 5.07
C LYS A 28 -12.96 3.49 4.86
N ARG A 29 -13.80 3.58 3.82
CA ARG A 29 -14.57 2.44 3.33
C ARG A 29 -13.72 1.70 2.30
N LEU A 30 -13.66 0.38 2.45
CA LEU A 30 -12.91 -0.51 1.58
C LEU A 30 -13.86 -1.58 1.04
N HIS A 31 -13.61 -2.05 -0.17
CA HIS A 31 -14.46 -3.06 -0.79
C HIS A 31 -13.96 -4.49 -0.48
N VAL A 32 -14.87 -5.38 -0.10
CA VAL A 32 -14.51 -6.77 0.27
C VAL A 32 -13.95 -7.55 -0.92
N THR A 33 -14.53 -7.34 -2.12
CA THR A 33 -14.08 -8.01 -3.36
C THR A 33 -12.67 -7.60 -3.75
N ASP A 34 -12.22 -6.39 -3.42
CA ASP A 34 -10.83 -5.97 -3.67
C ASP A 34 -9.87 -6.80 -2.84
N GLY A 35 -10.25 -7.15 -1.61
CA GLY A 35 -9.47 -8.04 -0.75
C GLY A 35 -9.28 -9.43 -1.38
N LEU A 36 -10.34 -9.99 -1.96
CA LEU A 36 -10.27 -11.27 -2.68
C LEU A 36 -9.38 -11.14 -3.93
N GLY A 37 -9.58 -10.10 -4.75
CA GLY A 37 -8.78 -9.86 -5.96
C GLY A 37 -7.29 -9.71 -5.65
N ILE A 38 -6.94 -8.93 -4.63
CA ILE A 38 -5.57 -8.79 -4.15
C ILE A 38 -4.98 -10.13 -3.74
N ARG A 39 -5.74 -10.95 -3.01
CA ARG A 39 -5.27 -12.28 -2.58
C ARG A 39 -5.03 -13.22 -3.76
N LEU A 40 -5.93 -13.24 -4.74
CA LEU A 40 -5.75 -14.04 -5.96
C LEU A 40 -4.51 -13.61 -6.74
N LEU A 41 -4.21 -12.31 -6.80
CA LEU A 41 -2.99 -11.79 -7.45
C LEU A 41 -1.72 -12.24 -6.71
N LEU A 42 -1.73 -12.25 -5.37
CA LEU A 42 -0.64 -12.77 -4.57
C LEU A 42 -0.43 -14.28 -4.81
N GLU A 43 -1.52 -15.06 -4.85
CA GLU A 43 -1.49 -16.50 -5.15
C GLU A 43 -1.01 -16.80 -6.57
N ALA A 44 -1.28 -15.91 -7.53
CA ALA A 44 -0.74 -15.95 -8.89
C ALA A 44 0.75 -15.53 -8.97
N GLY A 45 1.40 -15.24 -7.83
CA GLY A 45 2.83 -14.92 -7.77
C GLY A 45 3.16 -13.45 -8.04
N LEU A 46 2.17 -12.56 -8.13
CA LEU A 46 2.43 -11.13 -8.25
C LEU A 46 2.79 -10.56 -6.88
N ARG A 47 3.79 -9.68 -6.88
CA ARG A 47 4.10 -8.89 -5.68
C ARG A 47 3.16 -7.70 -5.62
N VAL A 48 2.17 -7.73 -4.73
CA VAL A 48 1.18 -6.64 -4.58
C VAL A 48 1.52 -5.78 -3.36
N GLY A 49 1.32 -4.47 -3.42
CA GLY A 49 1.50 -3.60 -2.26
C GLY A 49 0.84 -2.25 -2.41
N LEU A 50 0.85 -1.46 -1.33
CA LEU A 50 0.21 -0.14 -1.29
C LEU A 50 1.24 0.99 -1.18
N ILE A 51 0.97 2.12 -1.83
CA ILE A 51 1.70 3.38 -1.65
C ILE A 51 0.70 4.52 -1.47
N SER A 52 0.50 4.95 -0.22
CA SER A 52 -0.51 5.94 0.14
C SER A 52 0.08 7.16 0.84
N ALA A 53 -0.55 8.31 0.63
CA ALA A 53 -0.25 9.54 1.37
C ALA A 53 -0.88 9.56 2.78
N ARG A 54 -1.75 8.59 3.10
CA ARG A 54 -2.46 8.46 4.38
C ARG A 54 -2.03 7.21 5.12
N ARG A 55 -2.41 7.11 6.40
CA ARG A 55 -2.01 6.02 7.31
C ARG A 55 -3.11 4.99 7.61
N SER A 56 -4.37 5.34 7.35
CA SER A 56 -5.54 4.61 7.84
C SER A 56 -5.75 3.20 7.28
N VAL A 57 -4.96 2.76 6.29
CA VAL A 57 -5.05 1.39 5.73
C VAL A 57 -3.90 0.46 6.09
N ALA A 58 -2.97 0.88 6.97
CA ALA A 58 -1.86 0.03 7.39
C ALA A 58 -2.33 -1.32 7.99
N LYS A 59 -3.42 -1.30 8.75
CA LYS A 59 -4.04 -2.52 9.32
C LYS A 59 -4.53 -3.47 8.23
N ARG A 60 -5.19 -2.94 7.19
CA ARG A 60 -5.69 -3.74 6.06
C ARG A 60 -4.56 -4.37 5.27
N ALA A 61 -3.49 -3.63 5.01
CA ALA A 61 -2.31 -4.16 4.33
C ALA A 61 -1.70 -5.36 5.07
N LYS A 62 -1.66 -5.27 6.41
CA LYS A 62 -1.21 -6.38 7.28
C LYS A 62 -2.17 -7.58 7.23
N GLU A 63 -3.48 -7.34 7.27
CA GLU A 63 -4.50 -8.39 7.17
C GLU A 63 -4.38 -9.17 5.85
N LEU A 64 -4.17 -8.46 4.73
CA LEU A 64 -3.98 -9.07 3.41
C LEU A 64 -2.56 -9.64 3.19
N SER A 65 -1.68 -9.54 4.19
CA SER A 65 -0.28 -10.02 4.12
C SER A 65 0.50 -9.44 2.93
N LEU A 66 0.32 -8.15 2.66
CA LEU A 66 0.98 -7.50 1.53
C LEU A 66 2.51 -7.46 1.71
N PRO A 67 3.30 -7.87 0.70
CA PRO A 67 4.75 -7.79 0.71
C PRO A 67 5.35 -6.41 0.99
N PHE A 68 4.62 -5.33 0.69
CA PHE A 68 5.02 -3.97 1.04
C PHE A 68 3.81 -3.05 1.21
N ALA A 69 3.95 -2.05 2.08
CA ALA A 69 2.96 -1.01 2.29
C ALA A 69 3.65 0.27 2.76
N HIS A 70 3.74 1.26 1.89
CA HIS A 70 4.32 2.57 2.18
C HIS A 70 3.19 3.56 2.48
N MET A 71 3.18 4.07 3.71
CA MET A 71 2.12 4.96 4.22
C MET A 71 2.69 6.34 4.51
N ALA A 72 1.81 7.35 4.52
CA ALA A 72 2.20 8.75 4.71
C ALA A 72 3.23 9.27 3.68
N VAL A 73 3.26 8.71 2.47
CA VAL A 73 4.15 9.14 1.39
C VAL A 73 3.51 10.31 0.64
N ARG A 74 4.04 11.52 0.86
CA ARG A 74 3.58 12.76 0.20
C ARG A 74 4.61 13.16 -0.86
N GLY A 75 4.18 13.30 -2.12
CA GLY A 75 5.03 13.75 -3.24
C GLY A 75 6.03 12.71 -3.77
N GLU A 76 6.47 11.75 -2.95
CA GLU A 76 7.58 10.84 -3.29
C GLU A 76 7.14 9.39 -3.62
N LYS A 77 5.88 9.20 -4.05
CA LYS A 77 5.34 7.86 -4.34
C LYS A 77 6.14 7.14 -5.43
N TRP A 78 6.65 7.88 -6.40
CA TRP A 78 7.48 7.35 -7.48
C TRP A 78 8.78 6.75 -6.95
N GLN A 79 9.46 7.44 -6.03
CA GLN A 79 10.69 6.97 -5.40
C GLN A 79 10.45 5.71 -4.58
N CYS A 80 9.34 5.64 -3.84
CA CYS A 80 8.93 4.41 -3.15
C CYS A 80 8.75 3.25 -4.13
N LEU A 81 8.04 3.49 -5.24
CA LEU A 81 7.83 2.47 -6.28
C LEU A 81 9.16 2.02 -6.91
N GLN A 82 10.04 2.95 -7.24
CA GLN A 82 11.37 2.65 -7.76
C GLN A 82 12.18 1.81 -6.78
N GLY A 83 12.15 2.15 -5.48
CA GLY A 83 12.78 1.34 -4.44
C GLY A 83 12.28 -0.10 -4.46
N GLU A 84 10.97 -0.31 -4.54
CA GLU A 84 10.37 -1.66 -4.60
C GLU A 84 10.75 -2.44 -5.85
N LEU A 85 10.91 -1.76 -6.98
CA LEU A 85 11.37 -2.37 -8.23
C LEU A 85 12.84 -2.78 -8.15
N LEU A 86 13.70 -1.96 -7.55
CA LEU A 86 15.14 -2.20 -7.43
C LEU A 86 15.50 -3.30 -6.41
N LEU A 87 14.67 -3.50 -5.38
CA LEU A 87 14.83 -4.61 -4.41
C LEU A 87 14.73 -6.00 -5.06
N LYS A 88 14.25 -6.12 -6.30
CA LYS A 88 14.27 -7.37 -7.07
C LYS A 88 15.59 -7.62 -7.83
N GLY A 89 16.64 -6.84 -7.60
CA GLY A 89 17.97 -7.04 -8.17
C GLY A 89 18.82 -8.15 -7.53
N GLY A 90 18.45 -8.69 -6.38
CA GLY A 90 19.20 -9.77 -5.73
C GLY A 90 18.58 -10.19 -4.40
N GLY A 91 18.69 -11.47 -4.05
CA GLY A 91 18.26 -11.99 -2.75
C GLY A 91 18.90 -11.21 -1.60
N GLY A 92 18.08 -10.46 -0.87
CA GLY A 92 18.50 -9.68 0.29
C GLY A 92 17.33 -8.81 0.75
N ALA A 93 16.91 -8.96 2.01
CA ALA A 93 15.80 -8.22 2.56
C ALA A 93 16.04 -6.69 2.44
N PRO A 94 15.00 -5.89 2.14
CA PRO A 94 15.12 -4.44 2.13
C PRO A 94 15.67 -3.91 3.45
N ARG A 95 16.60 -2.94 3.36
CA ARG A 95 16.94 -2.11 4.52
C ARG A 95 15.68 -1.34 4.95
N PRO A 96 15.38 -1.27 6.25
CA PRO A 96 14.21 -0.53 6.72
C PRO A 96 14.35 0.94 6.33
N VAL A 97 13.32 1.46 5.65
CA VAL A 97 13.12 2.90 5.47
C VAL A 97 12.87 3.47 6.86
N ARG A 98 13.78 4.33 7.33
CA ARG A 98 13.63 4.98 8.64
C ARG A 98 12.37 5.83 8.61
N PRO A 99 11.45 5.69 9.59
CA PRO A 99 10.36 6.64 9.72
C PRO A 99 10.93 8.04 9.99
N TYR A 100 10.34 9.04 9.33
CA TYR A 100 10.61 10.45 9.59
C TYR A 100 10.44 10.72 11.09
N ALA A 101 11.44 11.38 11.69
CA ALA A 101 11.40 11.79 13.09
C ALA A 101 10.17 12.67 13.35
N ARG A 102 9.63 12.55 14.57
CA ARG A 102 8.48 13.33 15.04
C ARG A 102 8.74 14.82 15.00
#